data_AF-A0A290ZTV1-F1
#
_entry.id   AF-A0A290ZTV1-F1
#
_cell.length_a   1.000
_cell.length_b   1.000
_cell.length_c   1.000
_cell.angle_alpha   90.00
_cell.angle_beta   90.00
_cell.angle_gamma   90.00
#
_symmetry.space_group_name_H-M   'P 1'
#
loop_
_entity.id
_entity.type
_entity.pdbx_description
1 polymer ?
#
loop_
_entity_poly.entity_id
_entity_poly.type
_entity_poly.pdbx_seq_one_letter_code
_entity_poly.pdbx_strand_id
1 'polypeptide(L)'
;MCLSAARAQNAQQPAGGVPPAAAASAAAPEDGKPAAAAKPPARPEWRDTGGYRFPAIGKTTADMQNAAHAMRLRDYCADARVEDGFVRERLARFSAITGREESCRTLLEY
;
A
#
# COMPACT_ATOMS: atom_id res chain seq x y z
N MET A 1 35.27 9.39 43.28
CA MET A 1 36.08 8.30 42.68
C MET A 1 35.11 7.27 42.13
N CYS A 2 34.97 6.96 40.83
CA CYS A 2 35.67 7.35 39.62
C CYS A 2 34.64 7.49 38.48
N LEU A 3 34.77 8.56 37.70
CA LEU A 3 34.23 8.68 36.34
C LEU A 3 34.91 7.64 35.45
N SER A 4 34.16 6.90 34.64
CA SER A 4 34.71 6.20 33.47
C SER A 4 34.44 7.00 32.21
N ALA A 5 35.55 7.34 31.57
CA ALA A 5 35.69 8.23 30.46
C ALA A 5 35.19 7.65 29.13
N ALA A 6 34.96 8.61 28.23
CA ALA A 6 34.71 8.49 26.81
C ALA A 6 35.52 7.43 26.08
N ARG A 7 34.91 6.83 25.06
CA ARG A 7 35.63 6.37 23.88
C ARG A 7 34.91 6.79 22.62
N ALA A 8 35.25 8.00 22.17
CA ALA A 8 35.12 8.42 20.80
C ALA A 8 35.91 7.44 19.92
N GLN A 9 35.23 6.78 18.98
CA GLN A 9 35.86 6.11 17.85
C GLN A 9 35.21 6.65 16.58
N ASN A 10 35.81 7.76 16.16
CA ASN A 10 35.80 8.30 14.82
C ASN A 10 36.22 7.18 13.84
N ALA A 11 35.25 6.58 13.15
CA ALA A 11 35.48 5.75 12.00
C ALA A 11 35.20 6.60 10.75
N GLN A 12 36.25 7.26 10.29
CA GLN A 12 36.38 7.84 8.96
C GLN A 12 35.96 6.81 7.90
N GLN A 13 34.85 7.08 7.20
CA GLN A 13 34.50 6.39 5.95
C GLN A 13 34.77 7.32 4.76
N PRO A 14 35.24 6.78 3.62
CA PRO A 14 35.95 7.53 2.59
C PRO A 14 35.04 8.42 1.76
N ALA A 15 35.56 9.59 1.42
CA ALA A 15 35.04 10.50 0.42
C ALA A 15 35.03 9.81 -0.95
N GLY A 16 33.86 9.33 -1.37
CA GLY A 16 33.55 8.98 -2.76
C GLY A 16 32.67 10.07 -3.34
N GLY A 17 33.21 10.86 -4.26
CA GLY A 17 32.48 11.93 -4.94
C GLY A 17 31.27 11.39 -5.69
N VAL A 18 30.10 11.94 -5.40
CA VAL A 18 28.90 11.79 -6.24
C VAL A 18 28.77 13.09 -7.04
N PRO A 19 28.77 13.07 -8.39
CA PRO A 19 28.41 14.25 -9.16
C PRO A 19 26.92 14.55 -8.94
N PRO A 20 26.49 15.83 -8.93
CA PRO A 20 25.06 16.16 -8.89
C PRO A 20 24.43 15.69 -10.21
N ALA A 21 23.67 14.59 -10.14
CA ALA A 21 22.77 14.21 -11.22
C ALA A 21 21.76 15.34 -11.40
N ALA A 22 21.81 15.92 -12.59
CA ALA A 22 21.01 17.04 -13.04
C ALA A 22 19.52 16.82 -12.75
N ALA A 23 18.86 17.89 -12.33
CA ALA A 23 17.42 18.01 -12.30
C ALA A 23 16.85 17.67 -13.68
N ALA A 24 16.24 16.49 -13.79
CA ALA A 24 15.34 16.18 -14.89
C ALA A 24 13.99 16.79 -14.54
N SER A 25 13.67 17.89 -15.22
CA SER A 25 12.40 18.60 -15.15
C SER A 25 11.21 17.66 -15.15
N ALA A 26 10.29 17.92 -14.22
CA ALA A 26 8.95 17.39 -14.22
C ALA A 26 8.26 17.74 -15.56
N ALA A 27 8.04 16.73 -16.40
CA ALA A 27 7.02 16.80 -17.43
C ALA A 27 5.67 16.56 -16.74
N ALA A 28 4.76 17.52 -16.88
CA ALA A 28 3.39 17.44 -16.42
C ALA A 28 2.69 16.18 -16.99
N PRO A 29 1.85 15.49 -16.22
CA PRO A 29 1.08 14.38 -16.75
C PRO A 29 0.02 14.94 -17.72
N GLU A 30 0.11 14.54 -18.98
CA GLU A 30 -0.96 14.77 -19.95
C GLU A 30 -2.18 13.93 -19.56
N ASP A 31 -3.31 14.62 -19.49
CA ASP A 31 -4.65 14.09 -19.27
C ASP A 31 -5.02 12.98 -20.28
N GLY A 32 -5.65 11.92 -19.77
CA GLY A 32 -6.74 11.28 -20.50
C GLY A 32 -6.44 10.05 -21.36
N LYS A 33 -5.49 9.19 -21.00
CA LYS A 33 -5.47 7.81 -21.53
C LYS A 33 -5.50 6.80 -20.38
N PRO A 34 -6.56 5.96 -20.25
CA PRO A 34 -6.54 4.90 -19.26
C PRO A 34 -5.37 3.98 -19.59
N ALA A 35 -4.38 3.96 -18.70
CA ALA A 35 -3.28 3.02 -18.76
C ALA A 35 -3.91 1.62 -18.79
N ALA A 36 -3.63 0.86 -19.85
CA ALA A 36 -4.05 -0.53 -19.93
C ALA A 36 -3.53 -1.24 -18.68
N ALA A 37 -4.43 -1.77 -17.86
CA ALA A 37 -4.08 -2.44 -16.63
C ALA A 37 -3.10 -3.57 -16.95
N ALA A 38 -1.86 -3.43 -16.48
CA ALA A 38 -0.84 -4.44 -16.66
C ALA A 38 -1.35 -5.76 -16.05
N LYS A 39 -1.23 -6.86 -16.81
CA LYS A 39 -1.65 -8.18 -16.34
C LYS A 39 -0.91 -8.49 -15.03
N PRO A 40 -1.61 -8.92 -13.96
CA PRO A 40 -0.96 -9.26 -12.69
C PRO A 40 0.16 -10.28 -12.91
N PRO A 41 1.28 -10.17 -12.18
CA PRO A 41 2.37 -11.13 -12.30
C PRO A 41 1.88 -12.54 -12.02
N ALA A 42 2.48 -13.52 -12.70
CA ALA A 42 2.14 -14.92 -12.49
C ALA A 42 2.34 -15.30 -11.01
N ARG A 43 1.37 -16.01 -10.45
CA ARG A 43 1.42 -16.44 -9.05
C ARG A 43 2.47 -17.55 -8.91
N PRO A 44 3.40 -17.48 -7.94
CA PRO A 44 4.39 -18.53 -7.72
C PRO A 44 3.71 -19.84 -7.25
N GLU A 45 4.32 -20.97 -7.56
CA GLU A 45 3.76 -22.31 -7.33
C GLU A 45 3.40 -22.58 -5.86
N TRP A 46 4.24 -22.17 -4.90
CA TRP A 46 3.93 -22.30 -3.46
C TRP A 46 2.70 -21.51 -2.98
N ARG A 47 2.15 -20.60 -3.80
CA ARG A 47 0.90 -19.87 -3.54
C ARG A 47 -0.27 -20.37 -4.38
N ASP A 48 -0.10 -21.42 -5.18
CA ASP A 48 -1.19 -21.97 -5.97
C ASP A 48 -2.22 -22.65 -5.04
N THR A 49 -3.48 -22.25 -5.19
CA THR A 49 -4.62 -22.77 -4.45
C THR A 49 -5.64 -23.41 -5.36
N GLY A 50 -5.28 -23.73 -6.62
CA GLY A 50 -6.16 -24.32 -7.64
C GLY A 50 -6.85 -25.63 -7.25
N GLY A 51 -6.34 -26.34 -6.22
CA GLY A 51 -6.97 -27.53 -5.65
C GLY A 51 -7.99 -27.29 -4.52
N TYR A 52 -8.23 -26.03 -4.14
CA TYR A 52 -9.14 -25.72 -3.04
C TYR A 52 -10.60 -25.98 -3.45
N ARG A 53 -11.21 -27.01 -2.86
CA ARG A 53 -12.54 -27.52 -3.23
C ARG A 53 -13.67 -26.50 -3.09
N PHE A 54 -13.52 -25.47 -2.25
CA PHE A 54 -14.61 -24.55 -1.90
C PHE A 54 -14.22 -23.07 -2.05
N PRO A 55 -13.93 -22.58 -3.26
CA PRO A 55 -13.44 -21.20 -3.46
C PRO A 55 -14.38 -20.12 -2.89
N ALA A 56 -15.70 -20.37 -2.90
CA ALA A 56 -16.69 -19.47 -2.32
C ALA A 56 -16.50 -19.27 -0.80
N ILE A 57 -16.17 -20.33 -0.05
CA ILE A 57 -15.93 -20.25 1.40
C ILE A 57 -14.68 -19.42 1.69
N GLY A 58 -13.63 -19.57 0.86
CA GLY A 58 -12.42 -18.76 0.95
C GLY A 58 -12.72 -17.27 0.78
N LYS A 59 -13.56 -16.93 -0.21
CA LYS A 59 -14.03 -15.55 -0.40
C LYS A 59 -14.82 -15.03 0.81
N THR A 60 -15.83 -15.75 1.28
CA THR A 60 -16.62 -15.34 2.45
C THR A 60 -15.76 -15.15 3.69
N THR A 61 -14.80 -16.05 3.92
CA THR A 61 -13.88 -15.95 5.06
C THR A 61 -13.02 -14.68 4.96
N ALA A 62 -12.48 -14.39 3.77
CA ALA A 62 -11.73 -13.17 3.53
C ALA A 62 -12.62 -11.91 3.73
N ASP A 63 -13.87 -11.94 3.29
CA ASP A 63 -14.82 -10.84 3.50
C ASP A 63 -15.05 -10.59 5.00
N MET A 64 -15.31 -11.65 5.78
CA MET A 64 -15.49 -11.55 7.25
C MET A 64 -14.24 -11.07 7.99
N GLN A 65 -13.05 -11.53 7.57
CA GLN A 65 -11.77 -11.08 8.15
C GLN A 65 -11.50 -9.59 7.88
N ASN A 66 -12.02 -9.05 6.78
CA ASN A 66 -11.84 -7.65 6.39
C ASN A 66 -13.00 -6.73 6.81
N ALA A 67 -14.12 -7.27 7.31
CA ALA A 67 -15.33 -6.52 7.62
C ALA A 67 -15.08 -5.34 8.58
N ALA A 68 -14.30 -5.54 9.65
CA ALA A 68 -13.97 -4.48 10.59
C ALA A 68 -13.16 -3.33 9.94
N HIS A 69 -12.29 -3.66 8.98
CA HIS A 69 -11.52 -2.66 8.25
C HIS A 69 -12.42 -1.88 7.28
N ALA A 70 -13.33 -2.58 6.59
CA ALA A 70 -14.33 -1.97 5.73
C ALA A 70 -15.24 -1.02 6.50
N MET A 71 -15.75 -1.42 7.67
CA MET A 71 -16.57 -0.57 8.54
C MET A 71 -15.85 0.73 8.93
N ARG A 72 -14.58 0.63 9.35
CA ARG A 72 -13.79 1.83 9.69
C ARG A 72 -13.57 2.77 8.49
N LEU A 73 -13.33 2.21 7.30
CA LEU A 73 -13.20 3.02 6.08
C LEU A 73 -14.51 3.72 5.73
N ARG A 74 -15.66 3.07 5.95
CA ARG A 74 -16.99 3.72 5.76
C ARG A 74 -17.15 4.92 6.67
N ASP A 75 -16.72 4.82 7.93
CA ASP A 75 -16.77 5.93 8.87
C ASP A 75 -15.94 7.12 8.36
N TYR A 76 -14.73 6.86 7.84
CA TYR A 76 -13.89 7.90 7.24
C TYR A 76 -14.52 8.51 5.99
N CYS A 77 -15.17 7.71 5.14
CA CYS A 77 -15.89 8.20 3.98
C CYS A 77 -17.09 9.08 4.33
N ALA A 78 -17.70 8.88 5.50
CA ALA A 78 -18.86 9.66 5.96
C ALA A 78 -18.47 10.92 6.74
N ASP A 79 -17.23 11.01 7.23
CA ASP A 79 -16.76 12.13 8.05
C ASP A 79 -16.06 13.20 7.22
N ALA A 80 -16.75 14.31 6.97
CA ALA A 80 -16.24 15.44 6.20
C ALA A 80 -15.01 16.15 6.82
N ARG A 81 -14.64 15.82 8.06
CA ARG A 81 -13.44 16.35 8.72
C ARG A 81 -12.18 15.56 8.35
N VAL A 82 -12.34 14.37 7.78
CA VAL A 82 -11.23 13.53 7.33
C VAL A 82 -10.81 13.99 5.94
N GLU A 83 -9.52 14.12 5.72
CA GLU A 83 -8.97 14.60 4.45
C GLU A 83 -9.10 13.54 3.34
N ASP A 84 -9.47 13.97 2.14
CA ASP A 84 -9.74 13.12 0.98
C ASP A 84 -8.55 12.24 0.59
N GLY A 85 -7.33 12.78 0.56
CA GLY A 85 -6.10 12.08 0.25
C GLY A 85 -5.84 10.93 1.23
N PHE A 86 -6.07 11.14 2.52
CA PHE A 86 -6.02 10.08 3.53
C PHE A 86 -7.01 8.96 3.22
N VAL A 87 -8.28 9.28 2.91
CA VAL A 87 -9.28 8.26 2.57
C VAL A 87 -8.88 7.48 1.32
N ARG A 88 -8.39 8.18 0.27
CA ARG A 88 -7.93 7.57 -0.98
C ARG A 88 -6.75 6.62 -0.76
N GLU A 89 -5.76 6.99 0.04
CA GLU A 89 -4.63 6.12 0.37
C GLU A 89 -5.09 4.84 1.06
N ARG A 90 -6.00 4.97 2.03
CA ARG A 90 -6.52 3.82 2.79
C ARG A 90 -7.36 2.90 1.91
N LEU A 91 -8.19 3.46 1.03
CA LEU A 91 -8.96 2.70 0.03
C LEU A 91 -8.04 1.95 -0.94
N ALA A 92 -6.97 2.59 -1.44
CA ALA A 92 -6.02 1.96 -2.35
C ALA A 92 -5.32 0.77 -1.68
N ARG A 93 -4.92 0.93 -0.41
CA ARG A 93 -4.32 -0.15 0.36
C ARG A 93 -5.30 -1.28 0.63
N PHE A 94 -6.55 -0.97 0.94
CA PHE A 94 -7.60 -1.97 1.16
C PHE A 94 -7.94 -2.73 -0.12
N SER A 95 -7.98 -2.04 -1.26
CA SER A 95 -8.13 -2.63 -2.59
C SER A 95 -7.02 -3.63 -2.91
N ALA A 96 -5.77 -3.27 -2.57
CA ALA A 96 -4.62 -4.16 -2.76
C ALA A 96 -4.68 -5.42 -1.87
N ILE A 97 -5.21 -5.31 -0.64
CA ILE A 97 -5.35 -6.46 0.28
C ILE A 97 -6.46 -7.41 -0.19
N THR A 98 -7.60 -6.86 -0.61
CA THR A 98 -8.79 -7.62 -0.97
C THR A 98 -8.76 -8.12 -2.42
N GLY A 99 -7.89 -7.53 -3.25
CA GLY A 99 -7.81 -7.82 -4.67
C GLY A 99 -9.01 -7.29 -5.47
N ARG A 100 -9.76 -6.34 -4.90
CA ARG A 100 -10.94 -5.71 -5.51
C ARG A 100 -10.72 -4.21 -5.61
N GLU A 101 -11.38 -3.59 -6.57
CA GLU A 101 -11.42 -2.13 -6.63
C GLU A 101 -12.45 -1.63 -5.60
N GLU A 102 -11.96 -1.03 -4.52
CA GLU A 102 -12.80 -0.55 -3.43
C GLU A 102 -12.95 0.98 -3.47
N SER A 103 -14.17 1.43 -3.25
CA SER A 103 -14.54 2.85 -3.15
C SER A 103 -15.45 3.04 -1.94
N CYS A 104 -15.66 4.29 -1.51
CA CYS A 104 -16.61 4.60 -0.44
C CYS A 104 -18.01 4.01 -0.67
N ARG A 105 -18.41 3.78 -1.93
CA ARG A 105 -19.69 3.14 -2.27
C ARG A 105 -19.65 1.61 -2.16
N THR A 106 -18.61 0.95 -2.67
CA THR A 106 -18.53 -0.52 -2.63
C THR A 106 -18.36 -1.06 -1.21
N LEU A 107 -17.81 -0.25 -0.31
CA LEU A 107 -17.70 -0.60 1.11
C LEU A 107 -19.06 -0.78 1.79
N LEU A 108 -20.16 -0.25 1.23
CA LEU A 108 -21.50 -0.47 1.76
C LEU A 108 -21.98 -1.92 1.61
N GLU A 109 -21.35 -2.69 0.72
CA GLU A 109 -21.68 -4.09 0.41
C GLU A 109 -20.94 -5.11 1.30
N TYR A 110 -20.06 -4.64 2.19
CA TYR A 110 -19.44 -5.45 3.26
C TYR A 110 -20.34 -5.50 4.49
#